data_AF-A0A3M7NRA1-F1
#
_entry.id   AF-A0A3M7NRA1-F1
#
_cell.length_a   1.000
_cell.length_b   1.000
_cell.length_c   1.000
_cell.angle_alpha   90.00
_cell.angle_beta   90.00
_cell.angle_gamma   90.00
#
_symmetry.space_group_name_H-M   'P 1'
#
loop_
_entity.id
_entity.type
_entity.pdbx_description
1 polymer ?
#
loop_
_entity_poly.entity_id
_entity_poly.type
_entity_poly.pdbx_seq_one_letter_code
_entity_poly.pdbx_strand_id
1 'polypeptide(L)'
;MAESRLLAPLDASRLHEHGLLTPGNSPGTYRLHKRRLNRSSDEEYYDIPLNTAPGSPAFNDAFSTIPVFTISRETLIYVGLSEEKASEMWNRWIHWPSTGPCREIDIDDGGLQVTFLDFIIGALENKVDAIEDNDFHWQACLDACGIDVDVQRAIMDPHFKHLRLSASCLYWVKDTIEMRYAGLKTFRDRRVCERWNCSERRLARVDMKEANHQQQSTPRIELDLWGSESVIAALNAPGYTVLFKGIDQGRIAGLFDDMRALDHIETLLSSPPSDFSGTRSLFYFTPNHQVAQYYAAYAKRRANCESIVILCLRIPNDAIESLTEADIQRIYWPSSEWKELVWRSRTLQPLPSHLRKYRRAVLVIGTISRKPDRLYHSMGSWKEVTEDCVLRVESSGQSNIGIQYVFSGEEDGHEFLVEHGARNISALPYPASQLEAWLAENDHNPAQS
;
A
#
# COMPACT_ATOMS: atom_id res chain seq x y z
N MET A 1 -31.94 -8.40 4.96
CA MET A 1 -30.77 -7.77 4.32
C MET A 1 -29.60 -8.00 5.24
N ALA A 2 -28.60 -8.78 4.82
CA ALA A 2 -27.44 -9.06 5.68
C ALA A 2 -26.55 -7.81 5.68
N GLU A 3 -26.67 -7.00 6.73
CA GLU A 3 -25.70 -5.92 6.98
C GLU A 3 -24.32 -6.57 7.13
N SER A 4 -23.38 -6.25 6.22
CA SER A 4 -22.02 -6.81 6.23
C SER A 4 -21.23 -6.21 7.40
N ARG A 5 -21.43 -6.77 8.59
CA ARG A 5 -20.65 -6.47 9.79
C ARG A 5 -19.18 -6.77 9.54
N LEU A 6 -18.31 -5.91 10.06
CA LEU A 6 -16.87 -6.07 9.91
C LEU A 6 -16.31 -7.20 10.76
N LEU A 7 -16.86 -7.39 11.95
CA LEU A 7 -16.52 -8.51 12.82
C LEU A 7 -17.66 -9.52 12.84
N ALA A 8 -17.33 -10.80 12.64
CA ALA A 8 -18.30 -11.88 12.83
C ALA A 8 -18.84 -11.83 14.28
N PRO A 9 -20.14 -12.10 14.53
CA PRO A 9 -20.72 -11.96 15.87
C PRO A 9 -19.97 -12.71 16.97
N LEU A 10 -19.50 -13.94 16.68
CA LEU A 10 -18.74 -14.75 17.63
C LEU A 10 -17.36 -14.14 17.93
N ASP A 11 -16.68 -13.61 16.92
CA ASP A 11 -15.39 -12.94 17.09
C ASP A 11 -15.54 -11.65 17.91
N ALA A 12 -16.59 -10.86 17.62
CA ALA A 12 -16.91 -9.66 18.36
C ALA A 12 -17.21 -9.95 19.84
N SER A 13 -18.04 -10.95 20.13
CA SER A 13 -18.33 -11.37 21.51
C SER A 13 -17.07 -11.81 22.26
N ARG A 14 -16.22 -12.64 21.63
CA ARG A 14 -14.95 -13.08 22.26
C ARG A 14 -14.02 -11.91 22.54
N LEU A 15 -13.84 -10.99 21.59
CA LEU A 15 -13.00 -9.81 21.81
C LEU A 15 -13.56 -8.93 22.92
N HIS A 16 -14.88 -8.81 23.02
CA HIS A 16 -15.55 -8.06 24.08
C HIS A 16 -15.36 -8.69 25.46
N GLU A 17 -15.52 -10.00 25.58
CA GLU A 17 -15.28 -10.76 26.82
C GLU A 17 -13.84 -10.58 27.35
N HIS A 18 -12.86 -10.41 26.45
CA HIS A 18 -11.46 -10.17 26.80
C HIS A 18 -11.10 -8.69 26.98
N GLY A 19 -12.07 -7.78 26.88
CA GLY A 19 -11.83 -6.33 26.96
C GLY A 19 -11.04 -5.75 25.80
N LEU A 20 -10.91 -6.49 24.68
CA LEU A 20 -10.18 -6.07 23.47
C LEU A 20 -11.08 -5.40 22.43
N LEU A 21 -12.39 -5.38 22.67
CA LEU A 21 -13.39 -4.67 21.88
C LEU A 21 -14.37 -3.96 22.82
N THR A 22 -14.52 -2.64 22.63
CA THR A 22 -15.51 -1.85 23.36
C THR A 22 -16.37 -1.04 22.39
N PRO A 23 -17.53 -0.52 22.83
CA PRO A 23 -18.27 0.47 22.05
C PRO A 23 -17.39 1.65 21.65
N GLY A 24 -17.66 2.17 20.45
CA GLY A 24 -17.04 3.38 19.93
C GLY A 24 -17.44 4.65 20.67
N ASN A 25 -16.75 5.76 20.33
CA ASN A 25 -17.11 7.09 20.83
C ASN A 25 -18.37 7.65 20.14
N SER A 26 -18.79 7.04 19.02
CA SER A 26 -19.97 7.41 18.25
C SER A 26 -20.81 6.17 17.89
N PRO A 27 -22.13 6.33 17.67
CA PRO A 27 -22.97 5.25 17.15
C PRO A 27 -22.38 4.70 15.84
N GLY A 28 -22.47 3.37 15.65
CA GLY A 28 -21.96 2.72 14.44
C GLY A 28 -20.44 2.47 14.42
N THR A 29 -19.72 2.71 15.52
CA THR A 29 -18.29 2.41 15.64
C THR A 29 -17.95 1.49 16.82
N TYR A 30 -16.82 0.80 16.71
CA TYR A 30 -16.16 0.05 17.77
C TYR A 30 -14.79 0.64 18.08
N ARG A 31 -14.29 0.42 19.28
CA ARG A 31 -12.86 0.54 19.61
C ARG A 31 -12.27 -0.86 19.69
N LEU A 32 -11.33 -1.15 18.79
CA LEU A 32 -10.62 -2.42 18.71
C LEU A 32 -9.18 -2.23 19.16
N HIS A 33 -8.69 -3.11 20.03
CA HIS A 33 -7.31 -3.07 20.49
C HIS A 33 -6.34 -3.17 19.29
N LYS A 34 -5.31 -2.32 19.25
CA LYS A 34 -4.40 -2.19 18.09
C LYS A 34 -3.75 -3.50 17.67
N ARG A 35 -3.29 -4.31 18.63
CA ARG A 35 -2.81 -5.71 18.44
C ARG A 35 -3.79 -6.69 17.79
N ARG A 36 -5.04 -6.29 17.63
CA ARG A 36 -6.12 -7.08 17.04
C ARG A 36 -6.66 -6.45 15.76
N LEU A 37 -6.04 -5.41 15.20
CA LEU A 37 -6.46 -4.82 13.92
C LEU A 37 -6.21 -5.79 12.76
N ASN A 38 -4.95 -6.09 12.43
CA ASN A 38 -4.56 -6.81 11.21
C ASN A 38 -3.56 -7.95 11.52
N ARG A 39 -3.18 -8.72 10.48
CA ARG A 39 -2.30 -9.90 10.66
C ARG A 39 -0.91 -9.55 11.19
N SER A 40 -0.42 -8.32 10.98
CA SER A 40 0.87 -7.86 11.49
C SER A 40 0.78 -7.13 12.82
N SER A 41 -0.43 -6.96 13.39
CA SER A 41 -0.60 -6.08 14.55
C SER A 41 0.03 -6.56 15.84
N ASP A 42 0.21 -7.87 16.04
CA ASP A 42 0.92 -8.37 17.23
C ASP A 42 2.41 -8.02 17.14
N GLU A 43 2.96 -8.03 15.93
CA GLU A 43 4.34 -7.67 15.63
C GLU A 43 4.53 -6.14 15.64
N GLU A 44 3.58 -5.39 15.11
CA GLU A 44 3.63 -3.92 15.01
C GLU A 44 3.41 -3.23 16.37
N TYR A 45 2.52 -3.77 17.20
CA TYR A 45 2.14 -3.19 18.49
C TYR A 45 2.54 -4.10 19.65
N TYR A 46 3.68 -4.78 19.52
CA TYR A 46 4.15 -5.78 20.49
C TYR A 46 4.37 -5.19 21.89
N ASP A 47 4.70 -3.91 21.94
CA ASP A 47 4.93 -3.07 23.11
C ASP A 47 3.65 -2.72 23.88
N ILE A 48 2.49 -2.80 23.22
CA ILE A 48 1.19 -2.53 23.84
C ILE A 48 0.69 -3.77 24.60
N PRO A 49 0.49 -3.69 25.93
CA PRO A 49 -0.02 -4.82 26.70
C PRO A 49 -1.51 -5.07 26.40
N LEU A 50 -1.91 -6.33 26.24
CA LEU A 50 -3.30 -6.71 25.96
C LEU A 50 -4.25 -6.42 27.14
N ASN A 51 -3.71 -6.36 28.36
CA ASN A 51 -4.43 -6.10 29.61
C ASN A 51 -4.33 -4.62 30.02
N THR A 52 -4.62 -3.71 29.10
CA THR A 52 -4.63 -2.28 29.39
C THR A 52 -5.87 -1.90 30.20
N ALA A 53 -5.69 -1.33 31.39
CA ALA A 53 -6.79 -1.00 32.29
C ALA A 53 -7.72 0.09 31.71
N PRO A 54 -9.05 -0.11 31.70
CA PRO A 54 -10.01 0.92 31.27
C PRO A 54 -9.82 2.24 32.03
N GLY A 55 -9.81 3.36 31.30
CA GLY A 55 -9.65 4.70 31.87
C GLY A 55 -8.22 5.15 32.15
N SER A 56 -7.20 4.30 31.93
CA SER A 56 -5.80 4.75 31.90
C SER A 56 -5.51 5.57 30.64
N PRO A 57 -4.53 6.49 30.66
CA PRO A 57 -4.10 7.20 29.44
C PRO A 57 -3.68 6.23 28.32
N ALA A 58 -2.96 5.17 28.69
CA ALA A 58 -2.54 4.10 27.78
C ALA A 58 -3.72 3.36 27.13
N PHE A 59 -4.92 3.36 27.75
CA PHE A 59 -6.11 2.77 27.17
C PHE A 59 -6.56 3.48 25.89
N ASN A 60 -6.38 4.81 25.80
CA ASN A 60 -6.72 5.51 24.58
C ASN A 60 -5.75 5.23 23.45
N ASP A 61 -4.47 5.09 23.78
CA ASP A 61 -3.43 4.80 22.79
C ASP A 61 -3.44 3.33 22.34
N ALA A 62 -3.95 2.42 23.16
CA ALA A 62 -3.99 0.99 22.86
C ALA A 62 -5.12 0.58 21.90
N PHE A 63 -6.08 1.46 21.62
CA PHE A 63 -7.28 1.15 20.83
C PHE A 63 -7.42 2.07 19.63
N SER A 64 -8.00 1.52 18.56
CA SER A 64 -8.35 2.25 17.36
C SER A 64 -9.86 2.19 17.10
N THR A 65 -10.42 3.28 16.61
CA THR A 65 -11.83 3.34 16.24
C THR A 65 -12.04 2.79 14.82
N ILE A 66 -12.91 1.81 14.68
CA ILE A 66 -13.31 1.21 13.39
C ILE A 66 -14.83 1.25 13.24
N PRO A 67 -15.37 1.31 12.01
CA PRO A 67 -16.80 1.19 11.80
C PRO A 67 -17.30 -0.22 12.18
N VAL A 68 -18.61 -0.34 12.44
CA VAL A 68 -19.28 -1.64 12.70
C VAL A 68 -19.56 -2.38 11.39
N PHE A 69 -19.90 -1.64 10.33
CA PHE A 69 -20.29 -2.18 9.03
C PHE A 69 -19.36 -1.68 7.94
N THR A 70 -19.05 -2.54 6.96
CA THR A 70 -18.22 -2.16 5.81
C THR A 70 -18.88 -1.06 4.97
N ILE A 71 -20.22 -1.08 4.86
CA ILE A 71 -21.00 -0.08 4.12
C ILE A 71 -21.78 0.73 5.14
N SER A 72 -21.28 1.92 5.46
CA SER A 72 -21.87 2.83 6.45
C SER A 72 -21.36 4.25 6.27
N ARG A 73 -22.03 5.22 6.91
CA ARG A 73 -21.51 6.59 7.04
C ARG A 73 -20.17 6.60 7.77
N GLU A 74 -20.00 5.75 8.77
CA GLU A 74 -18.80 5.66 9.58
C GLU A 74 -17.62 5.12 8.75
N THR A 75 -17.87 4.26 7.75
CA THR A 75 -16.84 3.87 6.78
C THR A 75 -16.36 5.05 5.95
N LEU A 76 -17.27 5.94 5.51
CA LEU A 76 -16.89 7.14 4.75
C LEU A 76 -15.95 8.04 5.56
N ILE A 77 -16.22 8.21 6.86
CA ILE A 77 -15.33 8.92 7.78
C ILE A 77 -13.99 8.18 7.92
N TYR A 78 -14.05 6.85 8.14
CA TYR A 78 -12.86 6.02 8.32
C TYR A 78 -11.88 6.11 7.14
N VAL A 79 -12.38 6.09 5.90
CA VAL A 79 -11.54 6.21 4.69
C VAL A 79 -10.99 7.62 4.47
N GLY A 80 -11.37 8.59 5.29
CA GLY A 80 -10.75 9.92 5.36
C GLY A 80 -11.60 11.08 4.85
N LEU A 81 -12.91 10.89 4.66
CA LEU A 81 -13.82 11.99 4.35
C LEU A 81 -14.19 12.76 5.63
N SER A 82 -14.42 14.06 5.51
CA SER A 82 -14.94 14.88 6.59
C SER A 82 -16.35 14.42 6.98
N GLU A 83 -16.79 14.73 8.20
CA GLU A 83 -18.14 14.37 8.66
C GLU A 83 -19.25 14.93 7.77
N GLU A 84 -19.07 16.17 7.28
CA GLU A 84 -20.00 16.81 6.35
C GLU A 84 -20.08 16.02 5.04
N LYS A 85 -18.93 15.72 4.43
CA LYS A 85 -18.87 15.01 3.16
C LYS A 85 -19.38 13.57 3.28
N ALA A 86 -19.02 12.89 4.36
CA ALA A 86 -19.53 11.55 4.68
C ALA A 86 -21.05 11.55 4.83
N SER A 87 -21.63 12.57 5.46
CA SER A 87 -23.09 12.70 5.63
C SER A 87 -23.79 12.96 4.29
N GLU A 88 -23.24 13.85 3.46
CA GLU A 88 -23.74 14.11 2.10
C GLU A 88 -23.74 12.83 1.25
N MET A 89 -22.61 12.12 1.22
CA MET A 89 -22.44 10.91 0.41
C MET A 89 -23.27 9.74 0.93
N TRP A 90 -23.36 9.56 2.24
CA TRP A 90 -24.24 8.55 2.83
C TRP A 90 -25.70 8.79 2.47
N ASN A 91 -26.16 10.05 2.56
CA ASN A 91 -27.51 10.42 2.18
C ASN A 91 -27.81 10.07 0.72
N ARG A 92 -26.85 10.28 -0.19
CA ARG A 92 -26.97 9.87 -1.60
C ARG A 92 -26.98 8.35 -1.77
N TRP A 93 -26.18 7.61 -1.01
CA TRP A 93 -26.13 6.15 -1.08
C TRP A 93 -27.43 5.49 -0.62
N ILE A 94 -28.05 6.00 0.44
CA ILE A 94 -29.31 5.42 0.96
C ILE A 94 -30.53 5.84 0.14
N HIS A 95 -30.50 7.01 -0.51
CA HIS A 95 -31.52 7.49 -1.45
C HIS A 95 -31.11 7.21 -2.90
N TRP A 96 -30.57 6.01 -3.15
CA TRP A 96 -30.14 5.60 -4.48
C TRP A 96 -31.32 5.63 -5.47
N PRO A 97 -31.12 6.15 -6.70
CA PRO A 97 -32.19 6.19 -7.69
C PRO A 97 -32.70 4.79 -8.02
N SER A 98 -34.01 4.66 -8.26
CA SER A 98 -34.64 3.41 -8.66
C SER A 98 -34.36 3.02 -10.12
N THR A 99 -33.63 3.87 -10.85
CA THR A 99 -33.26 3.68 -12.26
C THR A 99 -31.75 3.81 -12.41
N GLY A 100 -31.16 3.00 -13.30
CA GLY A 100 -29.72 2.96 -13.52
C GLY A 100 -29.07 1.73 -12.87
N PRO A 101 -27.75 1.77 -12.62
CA PRO A 101 -27.06 0.64 -12.00
C PRO A 101 -27.53 0.45 -10.56
N CYS A 102 -27.64 -0.80 -10.14
CA CYS A 102 -27.99 -1.17 -8.77
C CYS A 102 -26.77 -1.10 -7.84
N ARG A 103 -26.98 -1.00 -6.53
CA ARG A 103 -25.89 -1.07 -5.55
C ARG A 103 -25.51 -2.52 -5.32
N GLU A 104 -24.28 -2.76 -4.86
CA GLU A 104 -23.81 -4.09 -4.43
C GLU A 104 -24.63 -4.74 -3.28
N ILE A 105 -25.53 -3.99 -2.66
CA ILE A 105 -26.43 -4.46 -1.59
C ILE A 105 -27.87 -4.69 -2.06
N ASP A 106 -28.19 -4.28 -3.28
CA ASP A 106 -29.51 -4.47 -3.87
C ASP A 106 -29.65 -5.92 -4.38
N ILE A 107 -30.88 -6.33 -4.72
CA ILE A 107 -31.11 -7.66 -5.28
C ILE A 107 -30.45 -7.72 -6.66
N ASP A 108 -29.60 -8.72 -6.87
CA ASP A 108 -28.96 -8.94 -8.16
C ASP A 108 -30.01 -9.24 -9.25
N ASP A 109 -30.14 -8.33 -10.19
CA ASP A 109 -31.01 -8.43 -11.36
C ASP A 109 -30.23 -8.77 -12.65
N GLY A 110 -28.94 -9.10 -12.52
CA GLY A 110 -28.03 -9.30 -13.65
C GLY A 110 -27.60 -8.00 -14.35
N GLY A 111 -27.97 -6.84 -13.80
CA GLY A 111 -27.58 -5.53 -14.28
C GLY A 111 -26.18 -5.09 -13.83
N LEU A 112 -25.79 -3.88 -14.24
CA LEU A 112 -24.55 -3.26 -13.76
C LEU A 112 -24.68 -2.91 -12.28
N GLN A 113 -23.80 -3.45 -11.45
CA GLN A 113 -23.71 -3.14 -10.02
C GLN A 113 -22.59 -2.13 -9.76
N VAL A 114 -22.85 -1.17 -8.87
CA VAL A 114 -21.86 -0.21 -8.36
C VAL A 114 -21.47 -0.62 -6.95
N THR A 115 -20.18 -0.87 -6.74
CA THR A 115 -19.65 -1.14 -5.40
C THR A 115 -19.61 0.14 -4.57
N PHE A 116 -19.63 0.00 -3.24
CA PHE A 116 -19.53 1.17 -2.36
C PHE A 116 -18.22 1.93 -2.57
N LEU A 117 -17.11 1.23 -2.87
CA LEU A 117 -15.84 1.86 -3.19
C LEU A 117 -15.91 2.64 -4.51
N ASP A 118 -16.47 2.05 -5.57
CA ASP A 118 -16.61 2.73 -6.87
C ASP A 118 -17.49 3.98 -6.76
N PHE A 119 -18.55 3.90 -5.94
CA PHE A 119 -19.35 5.08 -5.62
C PHE A 119 -18.53 6.18 -4.93
N ILE A 120 -17.68 5.82 -3.97
CA ILE A 120 -16.84 6.79 -3.26
C ILE A 120 -15.85 7.43 -4.23
N ILE A 121 -15.11 6.63 -4.99
CA ILE A 121 -14.11 7.09 -5.94
C ILE A 121 -14.74 7.92 -7.06
N GLY A 122 -15.85 7.44 -7.64
CA GLY A 122 -16.61 8.12 -8.69
C GLY A 122 -17.18 9.47 -8.25
N ALA A 123 -17.56 9.62 -6.97
CA ALA A 123 -18.03 10.91 -6.44
C ALA A 123 -16.95 12.02 -6.47
N LEU A 124 -15.68 11.64 -6.63
CA LEU A 124 -14.54 12.56 -6.70
C LEU A 124 -14.13 12.90 -8.15
N GLU A 125 -14.69 12.23 -9.17
CA GLU A 125 -14.14 12.24 -10.54
C GLU A 125 -14.34 13.52 -11.36
N ASN A 126 -15.00 14.54 -10.82
CA ASN A 126 -15.26 15.80 -11.53
C ASN A 126 -14.68 17.02 -10.80
N LYS A 127 -13.68 16.81 -9.94
CA LYS A 127 -13.04 17.88 -9.17
C LYS A 127 -11.83 18.45 -9.92
N VAL A 128 -11.58 19.74 -9.69
CA VAL A 128 -10.35 20.40 -10.18
C VAL A 128 -9.18 19.73 -9.46
N ASP A 129 -8.25 19.22 -10.25
CA ASP A 129 -7.10 18.45 -9.75
C ASP A 129 -5.88 19.36 -9.66
N ALA A 130 -5.12 19.26 -8.57
CA ALA A 130 -3.86 19.97 -8.39
C ALA A 130 -2.69 19.07 -8.83
N ILE A 131 -1.88 19.57 -9.76
CA ILE A 131 -0.72 18.85 -10.32
C ILE A 131 0.60 19.61 -10.15
N GLU A 132 0.51 20.88 -9.80
CA GLU A 132 1.64 21.78 -9.64
C GLU A 132 2.16 21.76 -8.21
N ASP A 133 3.37 22.27 -8.02
CA ASP A 133 3.94 22.52 -6.70
C ASP A 133 3.37 23.81 -6.11
N ASN A 134 2.07 23.79 -5.77
CA ASN A 134 1.38 24.90 -5.15
C ASN A 134 0.44 24.39 -4.05
N ASP A 135 0.88 24.53 -2.80
CA ASP A 135 0.15 24.02 -1.64
C ASP A 135 -1.24 24.62 -1.47
N PHE A 136 -1.48 25.86 -1.93
CA PHE A 136 -2.82 26.45 -1.93
C PHE A 136 -3.76 25.72 -2.90
N HIS A 137 -3.27 25.37 -4.10
CA HIS A 137 -4.07 24.58 -5.06
C HIS A 137 -4.33 23.17 -4.55
N TRP A 138 -3.36 22.54 -3.89
CA TRP A 138 -3.54 21.22 -3.25
C TRP A 138 -4.57 21.28 -2.14
N GLN A 139 -4.45 22.24 -1.23
CA GLN A 139 -5.41 22.46 -0.14
C GLN A 139 -6.83 22.66 -0.69
N ALA A 140 -7.00 23.54 -1.68
CA ALA A 140 -8.29 23.77 -2.32
C ALA A 140 -8.86 22.51 -3.00
N CYS A 141 -8.01 21.68 -3.60
CA CYS A 141 -8.43 20.40 -4.19
C CYS A 141 -8.91 19.42 -3.11
N LEU A 142 -8.18 19.29 -2.00
CA LEU A 142 -8.54 18.43 -0.87
C LEU A 142 -9.84 18.88 -0.20
N ASP A 143 -10.01 20.18 0.01
CA ASP A 143 -11.24 20.77 0.54
C ASP A 143 -12.42 20.53 -0.39
N ALA A 144 -12.24 20.69 -1.70
CA ALA A 144 -13.29 20.43 -2.70
C ALA A 144 -13.67 18.95 -2.80
N CYS A 145 -12.75 18.04 -2.44
CA CYS A 145 -13.00 16.61 -2.28
C CYS A 145 -13.70 16.27 -0.95
N GLY A 146 -13.68 17.18 0.03
CA GLY A 146 -14.25 16.98 1.37
C GLY A 146 -13.41 16.02 2.21
N ILE A 147 -12.09 16.08 2.08
CA ILE A 147 -11.14 15.27 2.85
C ILE A 147 -11.01 15.83 4.26
N ASP A 148 -10.95 14.96 5.26
CA ASP A 148 -10.76 15.35 6.65
C ASP A 148 -9.39 16.01 6.87
N VAL A 149 -9.34 17.03 7.73
CA VAL A 149 -8.17 17.87 7.96
C VAL A 149 -6.92 17.09 8.39
N ASP A 150 -7.07 16.00 9.15
CA ASP A 150 -5.92 15.20 9.58
C ASP A 150 -5.36 14.38 8.42
N VAL A 151 -6.24 13.90 7.53
CA VAL A 151 -5.85 13.21 6.30
C VAL A 151 -5.22 14.16 5.31
N GLN A 152 -5.72 15.41 5.21
CA GLN A 152 -5.10 16.45 4.41
C GLN A 152 -3.68 16.73 4.87
N ARG A 153 -3.46 16.91 6.19
CA ARG A 153 -2.12 17.11 6.77
C ARG A 153 -1.19 15.94 6.50
N ALA A 154 -1.70 14.70 6.54
CA ALA A 154 -0.91 13.51 6.22
C ALA A 154 -0.52 13.43 4.73
N ILE A 155 -1.44 13.79 3.82
CA ILE A 155 -1.15 13.87 2.38
C ILE A 155 -0.14 14.98 2.10
N MET A 156 -0.31 16.16 2.70
CA MET A 156 0.50 17.36 2.46
C MET A 156 1.79 17.44 3.30
N ASP A 157 2.16 16.37 4.00
CA ASP A 157 3.33 16.37 4.87
C ASP A 157 4.61 16.74 4.07
N PRO A 158 5.33 17.81 4.47
CA PRO A 158 6.46 18.34 3.71
C PRO A 158 7.59 17.33 3.44
N HIS A 159 7.81 16.38 4.35
CA HIS A 159 8.84 15.33 4.18
C HIS A 159 8.59 14.46 2.95
N PHE A 160 7.35 14.38 2.52
CA PHE A 160 6.93 13.59 1.37
C PHE A 160 6.62 14.46 0.15
N LYS A 161 6.93 15.77 0.18
CA LYS A 161 6.63 16.70 -0.94
C LYS A 161 7.13 16.17 -2.28
N HIS A 162 8.36 15.64 -2.31
CA HIS A 162 8.94 15.11 -3.54
C HIS A 162 8.16 13.90 -4.10
N LEU A 163 7.67 13.01 -3.22
CA LEU A 163 6.86 11.86 -3.60
C LEU A 163 5.40 12.25 -3.90
N ARG A 164 4.82 13.14 -3.10
CA ARG A 164 3.50 13.73 -3.32
C ARG A 164 3.39 14.34 -4.71
N LEU A 165 4.40 15.06 -5.18
CA LEU A 165 4.41 15.65 -6.53
C LEU A 165 4.72 14.62 -7.64
N SER A 166 4.85 13.34 -7.32
CA SER A 166 4.97 12.28 -8.33
C SER A 166 3.63 11.93 -8.98
N ALA A 167 2.51 12.29 -8.35
CA ALA A 167 1.16 12.12 -8.89
C ALA A 167 0.29 13.33 -8.53
N SER A 168 -0.98 13.32 -8.97
CA SER A 168 -1.88 14.45 -8.74
C SER A 168 -2.53 14.39 -7.36
N CYS A 169 -3.11 15.51 -6.93
CA CYS A 169 -3.83 15.55 -5.65
C CYS A 169 -4.99 14.55 -5.63
N LEU A 170 -5.78 14.50 -6.70
CA LEU A 170 -6.90 13.56 -6.80
C LEU A 170 -6.41 12.10 -6.80
N TYR A 171 -5.26 11.81 -7.41
CA TYR A 171 -4.65 10.48 -7.33
C TYR A 171 -4.37 10.07 -5.89
N TRP A 172 -3.70 10.92 -5.09
CA TRP A 172 -3.39 10.57 -3.70
C TRP A 172 -4.61 10.46 -2.81
N VAL A 173 -5.66 11.26 -3.08
CA VAL A 173 -6.94 11.11 -2.40
C VAL A 173 -7.55 9.73 -2.66
N LYS A 174 -7.66 9.36 -3.94
CA LYS A 174 -8.21 8.05 -4.34
C LYS A 174 -7.38 6.90 -3.75
N ASP A 175 -6.05 6.97 -3.89
CA ASP A 175 -5.14 5.97 -3.35
C ASP A 175 -5.25 5.83 -1.83
N THR A 176 -5.41 6.94 -1.09
CA THR A 176 -5.60 6.91 0.37
C THR A 176 -6.92 6.22 0.75
N ILE A 177 -8.01 6.55 0.05
CA ILE A 177 -9.34 5.96 0.29
C ILE A 177 -9.32 4.46 0.00
N GLU A 178 -8.77 4.05 -1.15
CA GLU A 178 -8.64 2.65 -1.53
C GLU A 178 -7.80 1.86 -0.54
N MET A 179 -6.64 2.39 -0.15
CA MET A 179 -5.75 1.79 0.84
C MET A 179 -6.49 1.55 2.16
N ARG A 180 -7.17 2.57 2.69
CA ARG A 180 -7.93 2.47 3.94
C ARG A 180 -9.09 1.50 3.84
N TYR A 181 -9.82 1.52 2.72
CA TYR A 181 -10.92 0.61 2.48
C TYR A 181 -10.47 -0.85 2.32
N ALA A 182 -9.34 -1.08 1.65
CA ALA A 182 -8.74 -2.41 1.52
C ALA A 182 -8.34 -2.97 2.90
N GLY A 183 -7.68 -2.16 3.74
CA GLY A 183 -7.38 -2.54 5.11
C GLY A 183 -8.63 -2.87 5.93
N LEU A 184 -9.71 -2.11 5.77
CA LEU A 184 -10.99 -2.38 6.42
C LEU A 184 -11.57 -3.75 6.01
N LYS A 185 -11.48 -4.11 4.71
CA LYS A 185 -11.93 -5.43 4.23
C LYS A 185 -11.14 -6.58 4.85
N THR A 186 -9.86 -6.39 5.16
CA THR A 186 -9.06 -7.45 5.82
C THR A 186 -9.57 -7.82 7.22
N PHE A 187 -10.32 -6.93 7.89
CA PHE A 187 -10.94 -7.27 9.18
C PHE A 187 -12.06 -8.29 9.02
N ARG A 188 -12.80 -8.24 7.90
CA ARG A 188 -13.93 -9.12 7.60
C ARG A 188 -13.48 -10.52 7.22
N ASP A 189 -12.45 -10.62 6.37
CA ASP A 189 -11.98 -11.90 5.86
C ASP A 189 -11.19 -12.68 6.93
N ARG A 190 -11.16 -12.15 8.16
CA ARG A 190 -10.46 -12.68 9.31
C ARG A 190 -11.35 -13.64 10.09
N ARG A 191 -10.95 -14.89 10.20
CA ARG A 191 -11.36 -15.77 11.30
C ARG A 191 -10.51 -15.42 12.52
N VAL A 192 -10.91 -14.37 13.26
CA VAL A 192 -10.15 -13.89 14.44
C VAL A 192 -9.87 -15.03 15.42
N CYS A 193 -10.79 -15.99 15.54
CA CYS A 193 -10.64 -17.22 16.32
C CYS A 193 -9.45 -18.13 15.97
N GLU A 194 -9.05 -18.28 14.71
CA GLU A 194 -7.99 -19.23 14.34
C GLU A 194 -6.62 -18.81 14.90
N ARG A 195 -6.43 -17.51 15.13
CA ARG A 195 -5.20 -16.96 15.72
C ARG A 195 -5.13 -17.15 17.24
N TRP A 196 -6.24 -17.09 17.98
CA TRP A 196 -6.25 -17.40 19.42
C TRP A 196 -5.70 -18.80 19.69
N ASN A 197 -6.15 -19.79 18.92
CA ASN A 197 -5.65 -21.16 19.02
C ASN A 197 -4.15 -21.27 18.70
N CYS A 198 -3.60 -20.45 17.80
CA CYS A 198 -2.18 -20.46 17.47
C CYS A 198 -1.31 -19.69 18.48
N SER A 199 -1.80 -18.55 19.00
CA SER A 199 -1.10 -17.72 19.98
C SER A 199 -1.08 -18.37 21.37
N GLU A 200 -2.18 -18.97 21.83
CA GLU A 200 -2.20 -19.78 23.06
C GLU A 200 -1.30 -21.01 22.94
N ARG A 201 -1.33 -21.71 21.79
CA ARG A 201 -0.39 -22.84 21.55
C ARG A 201 1.07 -22.40 21.51
N ARG A 202 1.37 -21.15 21.13
CA ARG A 202 2.73 -20.59 21.17
C ARG A 202 3.13 -20.21 22.59
N LEU A 203 2.26 -19.54 23.35
CA LEU A 203 2.53 -19.18 24.75
C LEU A 203 2.64 -20.44 25.63
N ALA A 204 1.76 -21.43 25.46
CA ALA A 204 1.84 -22.71 26.16
C ALA A 204 3.11 -23.52 25.80
N ARG A 205 3.70 -23.31 24.62
CA ARG A 205 4.98 -23.91 24.22
C ARG A 205 6.19 -23.18 24.80
N VAL A 206 6.06 -21.90 25.16
CA VAL A 206 7.11 -21.13 25.84
C VAL A 206 7.12 -21.48 27.33
N ASP A 207 5.95 -21.59 27.98
CA ASP A 207 5.84 -22.01 29.38
C ASP A 207 6.33 -23.45 29.62
N MET A 208 6.16 -24.37 28.66
CA MET A 208 6.71 -25.72 28.78
C MET A 208 8.23 -25.81 28.58
N LYS A 209 8.87 -24.79 27.98
CA LYS A 209 10.33 -24.78 27.74
C LYS A 209 11.13 -24.16 28.88
N GLU A 210 10.51 -23.42 29.80
CA GLU A 210 11.16 -22.98 31.04
C GLU A 210 11.34 -24.12 32.06
N ALA A 211 10.67 -25.26 31.87
CA ALA A 211 10.80 -26.44 32.73
C ALA A 211 11.89 -27.44 32.31
N ASN A 212 12.58 -27.26 31.17
CA ASN A 212 13.55 -28.24 30.69
C ASN A 212 14.81 -27.59 30.07
N HIS A 213 15.72 -27.16 30.94
CA HIS A 213 17.07 -26.75 30.55
C HIS A 213 17.96 -27.97 30.31
N GLN A 214 18.18 -28.30 29.03
CA GLN A 214 19.46 -28.71 28.43
C GLN A 214 19.17 -29.44 27.12
N GLN A 215 19.16 -28.73 26.00
CA GLN A 215 19.62 -29.25 24.70
C GLN A 215 19.70 -28.16 23.64
N GLN A 216 20.95 -27.89 23.25
CA GLN A 216 21.44 -27.48 21.93
C GLN A 216 20.67 -26.38 21.16
N SER A 217 21.33 -25.23 21.14
CA SER A 217 21.13 -24.04 20.33
C SER A 217 20.66 -24.34 18.90
N THR A 218 19.37 -24.15 18.66
CA THR A 218 18.82 -23.80 17.35
C THR A 218 18.78 -22.27 17.27
N PRO A 219 18.99 -21.64 16.09
CA PRO A 219 19.01 -20.19 16.01
C PRO A 219 17.63 -19.67 16.40
N ARG A 220 17.60 -18.97 17.53
CA ARG A 220 16.49 -18.14 17.94
C ARG A 220 16.30 -17.15 16.80
N ILE A 221 15.14 -17.15 16.15
CA ILE A 221 14.74 -16.04 15.29
C ILE A 221 14.53 -14.87 16.26
N GLU A 222 15.63 -14.15 16.47
CA GLU A 222 15.70 -12.96 17.27
C GLU A 222 14.80 -11.93 16.60
N LEU A 223 14.06 -11.22 17.44
CA LEU A 223 13.10 -10.18 17.06
C LEU A 223 13.88 -8.93 16.62
N ASP A 224 14.85 -9.09 15.72
CA ASP A 224 15.70 -8.03 15.23
C ASP A 224 14.93 -7.24 14.17
N LEU A 225 14.29 -6.20 14.67
CA LEU A 225 14.08 -4.90 14.04
C LEU A 225 14.56 -4.85 12.58
N TRP A 226 13.59 -5.02 11.69
CA TRP A 226 13.70 -4.51 10.34
C TRP A 226 14.10 -3.03 10.41
N GLY A 227 15.14 -2.66 9.66
CA GLY A 227 15.77 -1.33 9.70
C GLY A 227 17.28 -1.35 10.01
N SER A 228 17.82 -2.45 10.56
CA SER A 228 19.27 -2.57 10.70
C SER A 228 19.94 -2.83 9.34
N GLU A 229 21.04 -2.12 9.06
CA GLU A 229 21.88 -2.36 7.89
C GLU A 229 22.30 -3.83 7.77
N SER A 230 22.40 -4.54 8.90
CA SER A 230 22.70 -5.99 8.96
C SER A 230 21.62 -6.88 8.34
N VAL A 231 20.33 -6.57 8.50
CA VAL A 231 19.25 -7.36 7.87
C VAL A 231 19.21 -7.10 6.37
N ILE A 232 19.40 -5.85 5.94
CA ILE A 232 19.50 -5.48 4.52
C ILE A 232 20.75 -6.10 3.89
N ALA A 233 21.90 -6.07 4.59
CA ALA A 233 23.13 -6.71 4.15
C ALA A 233 22.99 -8.23 4.07
N ALA A 234 22.26 -8.86 5.00
CA ALA A 234 21.95 -10.29 4.96
C ALA A 234 21.01 -10.65 3.80
N LEU A 235 20.12 -9.73 3.39
CA LEU A 235 19.26 -9.90 2.20
C LEU A 235 20.07 -9.85 0.91
N ASN A 236 21.15 -9.05 0.86
CA ASN A 236 22.07 -8.95 -0.27
C ASN A 236 23.02 -10.16 -0.40
N ALA A 237 22.55 -11.36 -0.06
CA ALA A 237 23.32 -12.58 -0.19
C ALA A 237 23.81 -12.77 -1.64
N PRO A 238 25.09 -13.16 -1.85
CA PRO A 238 25.63 -13.42 -3.17
C PRO A 238 24.73 -14.38 -3.97
N GLY A 239 24.51 -14.09 -5.26
CA GLY A 239 23.74 -14.93 -6.18
C GLY A 239 22.27 -14.55 -6.34
N TYR A 240 21.77 -13.52 -5.64
CA TYR A 240 20.39 -13.04 -5.80
C TYR A 240 20.33 -11.54 -6.03
N THR A 241 19.34 -11.13 -6.83
CA THR A 241 18.88 -9.75 -6.96
C THR A 241 17.66 -9.59 -6.05
N VAL A 242 17.76 -8.67 -5.09
CA VAL A 242 16.64 -8.36 -4.17
C VAL A 242 15.87 -7.17 -4.72
N LEU A 243 14.56 -7.36 -4.86
CA LEU A 243 13.62 -6.36 -5.34
C LEU A 243 12.59 -6.05 -4.25
N PHE A 244 12.24 -4.78 -4.13
CA PHE A 244 11.42 -4.24 -3.06
C PHE A 244 10.16 -3.56 -3.60
N LYS A 245 9.07 -3.60 -2.83
CA LYS A 245 7.85 -2.81 -3.08
C LYS A 245 7.19 -2.43 -1.76
N GLY A 246 7.07 -1.13 -1.48
CA GLY A 246 6.24 -0.63 -0.38
C GLY A 246 4.76 -0.67 -0.79
N ILE A 247 3.92 -1.33 -0.01
CA ILE A 247 2.48 -1.49 -0.29
C ILE A 247 1.68 -1.67 1.00
N ASP A 248 0.40 -1.33 1.00
CA ASP A 248 -0.47 -1.68 2.11
C ASP A 248 -0.80 -3.17 2.11
N GLN A 249 -0.95 -3.72 3.32
CA GLN A 249 -1.25 -5.12 3.51
C GLN A 249 -2.63 -5.51 2.99
N GLY A 250 -3.57 -4.56 2.92
CA GLY A 250 -4.93 -4.80 2.46
C GLY A 250 -4.98 -5.18 0.98
N ARG A 251 -4.19 -4.48 0.15
CA ARG A 251 -4.09 -4.72 -1.29
C ARG A 251 -3.40 -6.03 -1.66
N ILE A 252 -2.66 -6.64 -0.74
CA ILE A 252 -2.03 -7.97 -0.93
C ILE A 252 -2.81 -9.09 -0.23
N ALA A 253 -4.08 -8.87 0.11
CA ALA A 253 -4.94 -9.95 0.58
C ALA A 253 -5.03 -11.05 -0.49
N GLY A 254 -4.77 -12.30 -0.10
CA GLY A 254 -4.69 -13.44 -1.03
C GLY A 254 -3.32 -13.61 -1.72
N LEU A 255 -2.34 -12.72 -1.51
CA LEU A 255 -0.99 -12.90 -2.07
C LEU A 255 -0.36 -14.21 -1.58
N PHE A 256 -0.62 -14.60 -0.34
CA PHE A 256 -0.13 -15.84 0.25
C PHE A 256 -1.29 -16.74 0.65
N ASP A 257 -1.15 -18.05 0.42
CA ASP A 257 -2.06 -19.08 0.90
C ASP A 257 -1.90 -19.32 2.43
N ASP A 258 -2.71 -20.24 2.97
CA ASP A 258 -2.66 -20.64 4.39
C ASP A 258 -1.31 -21.25 4.80
N MET A 259 -0.57 -21.80 3.85
CA MET A 259 0.76 -22.37 4.03
C MET A 259 1.89 -21.34 3.88
N ARG A 260 1.54 -20.07 3.63
CA ARG A 260 2.45 -18.94 3.34
C ARG A 260 3.22 -19.09 2.02
N ALA A 261 2.76 -19.92 1.10
CA ALA A 261 3.24 -19.94 -0.27
C ALA A 261 2.57 -18.82 -1.08
N LEU A 262 3.22 -18.35 -2.14
CA LEU A 262 2.62 -17.40 -3.07
C LEU A 262 1.41 -18.04 -3.77
N ASP A 263 0.29 -17.31 -3.83
CA ASP A 263 -0.94 -17.74 -4.50
C ASP A 263 -1.34 -16.72 -5.59
N HIS A 264 -1.87 -15.56 -5.21
CA HIS A 264 -2.33 -14.54 -6.16
C HIS A 264 -1.34 -13.38 -6.34
N ILE A 265 -0.31 -13.57 -7.17
CA ILE A 265 0.70 -12.54 -7.45
C ILE A 265 0.12 -11.31 -8.16
N GLU A 266 -1.01 -11.45 -8.84
CA GLU A 266 -1.73 -10.42 -9.61
C GLU A 266 -2.16 -9.26 -8.73
N THR A 267 -2.29 -9.50 -7.42
CA THR A 267 -2.50 -8.45 -6.40
C THR A 267 -1.39 -7.39 -6.40
N LEU A 268 -0.23 -7.69 -6.99
CA LEU A 268 0.92 -6.79 -7.12
C LEU A 268 0.95 -5.98 -8.42
N LEU A 269 0.00 -6.19 -9.34
CA LEU A 269 -0.09 -5.45 -10.59
C LEU A 269 -0.38 -3.97 -10.34
N SER A 270 0.36 -3.10 -11.02
CA SER A 270 0.04 -1.67 -11.08
C SER A 270 -0.79 -1.38 -12.31
N SER A 271 -1.92 -0.69 -12.15
CA SER A 271 -2.80 -0.30 -13.26
C SER A 271 -2.15 0.75 -14.18
N PRO A 272 -2.47 0.75 -15.49
CA PRO A 272 -2.06 1.80 -16.41
C PRO A 272 -2.89 3.10 -16.22
N PRO A 273 -2.40 4.26 -16.67
CA PRO A 273 -1.08 4.48 -17.25
C PRO A 273 0.05 4.40 -16.21
N SER A 274 1.21 3.96 -16.67
CA SER A 274 2.42 3.77 -15.87
C SER A 274 3.66 4.13 -16.68
N ASP A 275 4.85 4.05 -16.09
CA ASP A 275 6.11 4.49 -16.69
C ASP A 275 6.39 3.82 -18.04
N PHE A 276 6.17 2.51 -18.13
CA PHE A 276 6.50 1.71 -19.32
C PHE A 276 5.29 1.06 -19.99
N SER A 277 4.06 1.39 -19.54
CA SER A 277 2.85 1.01 -20.27
C SER A 277 1.71 1.98 -20.06
N GLY A 278 1.10 2.40 -21.17
CA GLY A 278 -0.14 3.16 -21.16
C GLY A 278 -1.41 2.30 -21.09
N THR A 279 -1.37 1.00 -21.37
CA THR A 279 -2.61 0.22 -21.49
C THR A 279 -2.57 -1.15 -20.81
N ARG A 280 -1.43 -1.57 -20.27
CA ARG A 280 -1.30 -2.87 -19.60
C ARG A 280 -0.89 -2.66 -18.16
N SER A 281 -1.41 -3.52 -17.30
CA SER A 281 -0.89 -3.64 -15.94
C SER A 281 0.46 -4.36 -15.97
N LEU A 282 1.39 -3.91 -15.12
CA LEU A 282 2.75 -4.47 -15.03
C LEU A 282 3.15 -4.63 -13.56
N PHE A 283 4.11 -5.50 -13.28
CA PHE A 283 4.68 -5.65 -11.93
C PHE A 283 5.87 -4.72 -11.76
N TYR A 284 5.76 -3.78 -10.83
CA TYR A 284 6.81 -2.80 -10.53
C TYR A 284 7.48 -3.11 -9.20
N PHE A 285 8.81 -3.25 -9.23
CA PHE A 285 9.66 -3.34 -8.05
C PHE A 285 10.88 -2.43 -8.19
N THR A 286 11.57 -2.15 -7.10
CA THR A 286 12.84 -1.40 -7.10
C THR A 286 13.94 -2.20 -6.42
N PRO A 287 15.19 -2.21 -6.93
CA PRO A 287 16.30 -2.83 -6.20
C PRO A 287 16.79 -1.95 -5.04
N ASN A 288 16.32 -0.69 -4.97
CA ASN A 288 16.73 0.25 -3.94
C ASN A 288 15.74 0.20 -2.76
N HIS A 289 16.17 -0.40 -1.65
CA HIS A 289 15.38 -0.48 -0.42
C HIS A 289 14.87 0.90 0.05
N GLN A 290 15.66 1.96 -0.08
CA GLN A 290 15.28 3.30 0.37
C GLN A 290 14.15 3.90 -0.46
N VAL A 291 14.08 3.57 -1.75
CA VAL A 291 12.92 3.93 -2.59
C VAL A 291 11.68 3.24 -2.02
N ALA A 292 11.72 1.93 -1.79
CA ALA A 292 10.57 1.21 -1.22
C ALA A 292 10.18 1.71 0.18
N GLN A 293 11.18 2.05 1.02
CA GLN A 293 10.98 2.62 2.34
C GLN A 293 10.32 4.01 2.26
N TYR A 294 10.71 4.86 1.30
CA TYR A 294 10.09 6.17 1.12
C TYR A 294 8.61 6.06 0.74
N TYR A 295 8.26 5.13 -0.17
CA TYR A 295 6.86 4.81 -0.48
C TYR A 295 6.10 4.24 0.72
N ALA A 296 6.72 3.32 1.49
CA ALA A 296 6.11 2.73 2.67
C ALA A 296 5.88 3.76 3.79
N ALA A 297 6.83 4.66 4.03
CA ALA A 297 6.73 5.76 4.98
C ALA A 297 5.57 6.69 4.62
N TYR A 298 5.44 7.07 3.35
CA TYR A 298 4.34 7.94 2.91
C TYR A 298 2.97 7.24 2.98
N ALA A 299 2.90 5.96 2.62
CA ALA A 299 1.69 5.16 2.81
C ALA A 299 1.33 5.06 4.30
N LYS A 300 2.33 4.85 5.17
CA LYS A 300 2.14 4.75 6.62
C LYS A 300 1.67 6.06 7.24
N ARG A 301 2.20 7.18 6.76
CA ARG A 301 1.79 8.53 7.19
C ARG A 301 0.31 8.79 6.90
N ARG A 302 -0.19 8.29 5.77
CA ARG A 302 -1.60 8.43 5.34
C ARG A 302 -2.51 7.33 5.88
N ALA A 303 -1.96 6.24 6.41
CA ALA A 303 -2.74 5.17 7.02
C ALA A 303 -3.42 5.66 8.30
N ASN A 304 -4.56 5.06 8.62
CA ASN A 304 -5.21 5.18 9.92
C ASN A 304 -4.82 3.99 10.80
N CYS A 305 -5.26 2.79 10.41
CA CYS A 305 -5.05 1.54 11.13
C CYS A 305 -4.48 0.42 10.25
N GLU A 306 -4.23 0.75 8.98
CA GLU A 306 -3.74 -0.16 7.98
C GLU A 306 -2.29 -0.56 8.28
N SER A 307 -2.00 -1.85 8.13
CA SER A 307 -0.62 -2.32 8.12
C SER A 307 -0.03 -1.97 6.77
N ILE A 308 1.12 -1.32 6.79
CA ILE A 308 1.97 -1.16 5.62
C ILE A 308 3.06 -2.22 5.68
N VAL A 309 3.45 -2.73 4.53
CA VAL A 309 4.53 -3.71 4.41
C VAL A 309 5.49 -3.31 3.31
N ILE A 310 6.72 -3.77 3.42
CA ILE A 310 7.68 -3.79 2.32
C ILE A 310 7.79 -5.25 1.87
N LEU A 311 7.39 -5.50 0.63
CA LEU A 311 7.62 -6.78 -0.03
C LEU A 311 9.09 -6.87 -0.41
N CYS A 312 9.70 -8.02 -0.12
CA CYS A 312 11.03 -8.38 -0.55
C CYS A 312 10.95 -9.63 -1.42
N LEU A 313 11.38 -9.50 -2.66
CA LEU A 313 11.42 -10.55 -3.66
C LEU A 313 12.88 -10.85 -4.00
N ARG A 314 13.32 -12.10 -3.83
CA ARG A 314 14.69 -12.50 -4.17
C ARG A 314 14.67 -13.36 -5.43
N ILE A 315 15.27 -12.84 -6.50
CA ILE A 315 15.36 -13.53 -7.79
C ILE A 315 16.81 -14.00 -7.98
N PRO A 316 17.05 -15.28 -8.32
CA PRO A 316 18.39 -15.75 -8.67
C PRO A 316 19.01 -14.92 -9.80
N ASN A 317 20.29 -14.54 -9.66
CA ASN A 317 20.97 -13.72 -10.67
C ASN A 317 21.05 -14.42 -12.02
N ASP A 318 21.31 -15.74 -12.01
CA ASP A 318 21.36 -16.58 -13.20
C ASP A 318 20.03 -16.60 -13.96
N ALA A 319 18.89 -16.55 -13.27
CA ALA A 319 17.58 -16.44 -13.92
C ALA A 319 17.46 -15.14 -14.73
N ILE A 320 17.86 -13.99 -14.17
CA ILE A 320 17.85 -12.70 -14.89
C ILE A 320 18.90 -12.69 -16.00
N GLU A 321 20.09 -13.26 -15.76
CA GLU A 321 21.19 -13.32 -16.72
C GLU A 321 20.92 -14.28 -17.89
N SER A 322 20.05 -15.27 -17.68
CA SER A 322 19.61 -16.23 -18.72
C SER A 322 18.60 -15.67 -19.72
N LEU A 323 17.97 -14.51 -19.41
CA LEU A 323 17.03 -13.86 -20.32
C LEU A 323 17.72 -13.43 -21.61
N THR A 324 17.08 -13.67 -22.76
CA THR A 324 17.63 -13.26 -24.05
C THR A 324 17.61 -11.75 -24.20
N GLU A 325 18.41 -11.20 -25.12
CA GLU A 325 18.39 -9.76 -25.43
C GLU A 325 17.00 -9.23 -25.84
N ALA A 326 16.09 -10.09 -26.31
CA ALA A 326 14.72 -9.70 -26.61
C ALA A 326 13.86 -9.60 -25.34
N ASP A 327 14.09 -10.49 -24.38
CA ASP A 327 13.29 -10.66 -23.16
C ASP A 327 13.69 -9.71 -22.04
N ILE A 328 14.93 -9.22 -22.04
CA ILE A 328 15.40 -8.19 -21.11
C ILE A 328 15.78 -6.90 -21.83
N GLN A 329 15.11 -5.80 -21.47
CA GLN A 329 15.41 -4.48 -22.00
C GLN A 329 15.87 -3.54 -20.90
N ARG A 330 16.85 -2.68 -21.21
CA ARG A 330 17.40 -1.70 -20.28
C ARG A 330 17.24 -0.30 -20.87
N ILE A 331 16.60 0.59 -20.11
CA ILE A 331 16.26 1.94 -20.60
C ILE A 331 16.38 2.98 -19.48
N TYR A 332 17.35 3.88 -19.62
CA TYR A 332 17.71 4.82 -18.56
C TYR A 332 17.64 6.28 -19.02
N TRP A 333 17.34 7.16 -18.08
CA TRP A 333 17.62 8.59 -18.24
C TRP A 333 19.12 8.82 -18.49
N PRO A 334 19.54 9.76 -19.35
CA PRO A 334 18.76 10.75 -20.10
C PRO A 334 18.43 10.36 -21.56
N SER A 335 18.39 9.06 -21.88
CA SER A 335 18.23 8.62 -23.28
C SER A 335 16.93 9.11 -23.92
N SER A 336 16.98 9.43 -25.22
CA SER A 336 15.80 9.82 -26.00
C SER A 336 14.74 8.73 -26.03
N GLU A 337 15.16 7.45 -26.08
CA GLU A 337 14.21 6.33 -26.01
C GLU A 337 13.48 6.30 -24.67
N TRP A 338 14.16 6.55 -23.54
CA TRP A 338 13.51 6.62 -22.22
C TRP A 338 12.45 7.72 -22.19
N LYS A 339 12.82 8.92 -22.63
CA LYS A 339 11.90 10.07 -22.65
C LYS A 339 10.67 9.79 -23.51
N GLU A 340 10.87 9.24 -24.70
CA GLU A 340 9.78 8.90 -25.62
C GLU A 340 8.88 7.78 -25.06
N LEU A 341 9.47 6.73 -24.48
CA LEU A 341 8.70 5.63 -23.90
C LEU A 341 7.83 6.10 -22.73
N VAL A 342 8.41 6.85 -21.78
CA VAL A 342 7.69 7.37 -20.61
C VAL A 342 6.58 8.32 -21.05
N TRP A 343 6.90 9.31 -21.89
CA TRP A 343 5.90 10.27 -22.36
C TRP A 343 4.74 9.58 -23.08
N ARG A 344 5.00 8.62 -23.97
CA ARG A 344 3.93 7.88 -24.68
C ARG A 344 3.11 7.02 -23.73
N SER A 345 3.75 6.35 -22.77
CA SER A 345 3.05 5.50 -21.80
C SER A 345 2.13 6.32 -20.91
N ARG A 346 2.64 7.46 -20.40
CA ARG A 346 1.90 8.42 -19.57
C ARG A 346 0.78 9.17 -20.32
N THR A 347 0.87 9.28 -21.64
CA THR A 347 -0.13 9.98 -22.49
C THR A 347 -1.01 9.04 -23.32
N LEU A 348 -0.97 7.73 -23.03
CA LEU A 348 -1.74 6.69 -23.73
C LEU A 348 -1.51 6.67 -25.25
N GLN A 349 -0.35 7.15 -25.70
CA GLN A 349 -0.02 7.21 -27.12
C GLN A 349 0.48 5.85 -27.63
N PRO A 350 0.17 5.48 -28.88
CA PRO A 350 0.70 4.26 -29.49
C PRO A 350 2.24 4.24 -29.52
N LEU A 351 2.82 3.06 -29.28
CA LEU A 351 4.27 2.86 -29.35
C LEU A 351 4.74 2.70 -30.80
N PRO A 352 5.70 3.54 -31.26
CA PRO A 352 6.35 3.37 -32.56
C PRO A 352 7.19 2.09 -32.60
N SER A 353 7.54 1.64 -33.80
CA SER A 353 8.17 0.34 -34.03
C SER A 353 9.44 0.11 -33.21
N HIS A 354 10.30 1.13 -33.07
CA HIS A 354 11.55 1.03 -32.31
C HIS A 354 11.35 0.86 -30.80
N LEU A 355 10.21 1.30 -30.25
CA LEU A 355 9.86 1.14 -28.83
C LEU A 355 9.07 -0.14 -28.54
N ARG A 356 8.60 -0.87 -29.56
CA ARG A 356 7.81 -2.10 -29.35
C ARG A 356 8.60 -3.22 -28.65
N LYS A 357 9.94 -3.17 -28.68
CA LYS A 357 10.81 -4.10 -27.93
C LYS A 357 10.51 -4.06 -26.42
N TYR A 358 10.27 -2.89 -25.85
CA TYR A 358 9.94 -2.74 -24.42
C TYR A 358 8.59 -3.34 -24.05
N ARG A 359 7.63 -3.34 -25.00
CA ARG A 359 6.34 -3.97 -24.79
C ARG A 359 6.44 -5.51 -24.79
N ARG A 360 7.35 -6.07 -25.57
CA ARG A 360 7.51 -7.52 -25.75
C ARG A 360 8.43 -8.17 -24.72
N ALA A 361 9.22 -7.36 -24.02
CA ALA A 361 10.16 -7.86 -23.03
C ALA A 361 9.43 -8.47 -21.83
N VAL A 362 9.99 -9.55 -21.29
CA VAL A 362 9.62 -10.13 -20.00
C VAL A 362 9.95 -9.17 -18.88
N LEU A 363 11.13 -8.54 -18.94
CA LEU A 363 11.66 -7.62 -17.95
C LEU A 363 12.19 -6.35 -18.60
N VAL A 364 11.72 -5.19 -18.14
CA VAL A 364 12.30 -3.88 -18.43
C VAL A 364 12.95 -3.32 -17.16
N ILE A 365 14.25 -3.05 -17.20
CA ILE A 365 14.96 -2.35 -16.13
C ILE A 365 15.17 -0.91 -16.56
N GLY A 366 14.72 0.05 -15.75
CA GLY A 366 14.86 1.44 -16.13
C GLY A 366 14.73 2.45 -15.01
N THR A 367 14.92 3.72 -15.36
CA THR A 367 14.76 4.84 -14.45
C THR A 367 13.28 5.07 -14.13
N ILE A 368 12.96 5.32 -12.86
CA ILE A 368 11.61 5.65 -12.39
C ILE A 368 11.26 7.08 -12.81
N SER A 369 10.11 7.24 -13.47
CA SER A 369 9.55 8.53 -13.81
C SER A 369 8.82 9.15 -12.60
N ARG A 370 8.80 10.47 -12.56
CA ARG A 370 8.07 11.31 -11.61
C ARG A 370 7.11 12.19 -12.41
N LYS A 371 6.17 12.83 -11.71
CA LYS A 371 5.16 13.77 -12.18
C LYS A 371 3.84 13.09 -12.58
N PRO A 372 2.70 13.76 -12.33
CA PRO A 372 1.40 13.26 -12.72
C PRO A 372 1.26 13.14 -14.24
N ASP A 373 0.44 12.18 -14.69
CA ASP A 373 0.18 11.94 -16.11
C ASP A 373 -0.30 13.20 -16.84
N ARG A 374 -1.11 14.05 -16.19
CA ARG A 374 -1.60 15.31 -16.77
C ARG A 374 -0.47 16.27 -17.18
N LEU A 375 0.65 16.27 -16.46
CA LEU A 375 1.81 17.08 -16.82
C LEU A 375 2.43 16.57 -18.14
N TYR A 376 2.52 15.25 -18.33
CA TYR A 376 2.96 14.68 -19.61
C TYR A 376 1.99 15.00 -20.75
N HIS A 377 0.67 15.03 -20.48
CA HIS A 377 -0.33 15.43 -21.48
C HIS A 377 -0.22 16.90 -21.91
N SER A 378 0.27 17.78 -21.02
CA SER A 378 0.54 19.18 -21.37
C SER A 378 1.81 19.38 -22.21
N MET A 379 2.72 18.41 -22.24
CA MET A 379 3.91 18.47 -23.07
C MET A 379 3.56 18.25 -24.55
N GLY A 380 4.06 19.11 -25.43
CA GLY A 380 3.86 18.97 -26.87
C GLY A 380 4.67 17.81 -27.48
N SER A 381 5.75 17.41 -26.82
CA SER A 381 6.62 16.32 -27.27
C SER A 381 7.40 15.70 -26.11
N TRP A 382 7.80 14.43 -26.26
CA TRP A 382 8.73 13.76 -25.36
C TRP A 382 10.07 14.50 -25.17
N LYS A 383 10.44 15.40 -26.10
CA LYS A 383 11.64 16.24 -25.98
C LYS A 383 11.59 17.20 -24.79
N GLU A 384 10.38 17.54 -24.32
CA GLU A 384 10.16 18.39 -23.16
C GLU A 384 10.33 17.65 -21.83
N VAL A 385 10.51 16.31 -21.85
CA VAL A 385 10.80 15.55 -20.63
C VAL A 385 12.21 15.90 -20.13
N THR A 386 12.25 16.53 -18.96
CA THR A 386 13.47 16.99 -18.28
C THR A 386 13.86 16.08 -17.11
N GLU A 387 14.97 16.40 -16.46
CA GLU A 387 15.44 15.72 -15.25
C GLU A 387 14.44 15.82 -14.09
N ASP A 388 13.60 16.85 -14.05
CA ASP A 388 12.54 17.00 -13.03
C ASP A 388 11.49 15.90 -13.08
N CYS A 389 11.44 15.16 -14.20
CA CYS A 389 10.58 14.01 -14.42
C CYS A 389 11.22 12.69 -13.93
N VAL A 390 12.36 12.74 -13.25
CA VAL A 390 13.04 11.56 -12.70
C VAL A 390 12.82 11.49 -11.19
N LEU A 391 12.45 10.32 -10.67
CA LEU A 391 12.41 10.10 -9.23
C LEU A 391 13.84 9.99 -8.68
N ARG A 392 14.15 10.83 -7.70
CA ARG A 392 15.37 10.78 -6.92
C ARG A 392 15.03 10.55 -5.45
N VAL A 393 15.86 9.76 -4.78
CA VAL A 393 15.79 9.52 -3.33
C VAL A 393 17.12 9.90 -2.74
N GLU A 394 17.08 10.77 -1.73
CA GLU A 394 18.27 11.17 -1.00
C GLU A 394 18.69 10.07 -0.02
N SER A 395 19.99 9.82 0.03
CA SER A 395 20.59 8.78 0.86
C SER A 395 21.96 9.25 1.30
N SER A 396 22.15 9.46 2.60
CA SER A 396 23.44 9.86 3.17
C SER A 396 24.07 11.07 2.45
N GLY A 397 23.25 12.05 2.06
CA GLY A 397 23.68 13.25 1.32
C GLY A 397 23.93 13.05 -0.18
N GLN A 398 23.69 11.86 -0.73
CA GLN A 398 23.75 11.57 -2.17
C GLN A 398 22.35 11.39 -2.76
N SER A 399 22.06 12.10 -3.85
CA SER A 399 20.81 11.96 -4.60
C SER A 399 20.90 10.80 -5.58
N ASN A 400 20.28 9.67 -5.23
CA ASN A 400 20.26 8.47 -6.06
C ASN A 400 19.06 8.47 -6.99
N ILE A 401 19.30 8.17 -8.27
CA ILE A 401 18.24 7.98 -9.26
C ILE A 401 17.48 6.70 -8.92
N GLY A 402 16.16 6.77 -8.84
CA GLY A 402 15.30 5.62 -8.64
C GLY A 402 15.35 4.70 -9.85
N ILE A 403 15.63 3.42 -9.62
CA ILE A 403 15.60 2.35 -10.63
C ILE A 403 14.43 1.42 -10.33
N GLN A 404 13.81 0.89 -11.37
CA GLN A 404 12.74 -0.09 -11.29
C GLN A 404 12.99 -1.28 -12.21
N TYR A 405 12.53 -2.44 -11.73
CA TYR A 405 12.43 -3.70 -12.45
C TYR A 405 10.95 -3.91 -12.74
N VAL A 406 10.62 -3.96 -14.02
CA VAL A 406 9.24 -3.95 -14.49
C VAL A 406 9.00 -5.22 -15.29
N PHE A 407 8.27 -6.15 -14.68
CA PHE A 407 7.91 -7.40 -15.35
C PHE A 407 6.59 -7.25 -16.08
N SER A 408 6.49 -7.92 -17.24
CA SER A 408 5.22 -8.00 -17.97
C SER A 408 4.12 -8.55 -17.08
N GLY A 409 2.93 -7.95 -17.12
CA GLY A 409 1.72 -8.52 -16.51
C GLY A 409 1.04 -9.55 -17.41
N GLU A 410 1.59 -9.81 -18.60
CA GLU A 410 1.19 -10.91 -19.47
C GLU A 410 1.90 -12.21 -19.04
N GLU A 411 1.55 -13.33 -19.69
CA GLU A 411 1.96 -14.70 -19.34
C GLU A 411 3.47 -14.82 -19.03
N ASP A 412 4.36 -14.38 -19.93
CA ASP A 412 5.81 -14.56 -19.74
C ASP A 412 6.38 -13.90 -18.47
N GLY A 413 5.94 -12.68 -18.16
CA GLY A 413 6.44 -11.95 -16.98
C GLY A 413 5.83 -12.46 -15.68
N HIS A 414 4.57 -12.92 -15.74
CA HIS A 414 3.90 -13.60 -14.65
C HIS A 414 4.58 -14.92 -14.33
N GLU A 415 4.77 -15.79 -15.32
CA GLU A 415 5.42 -17.09 -15.19
C GLU A 415 6.84 -16.95 -14.64
N PHE A 416 7.62 -15.99 -15.15
CA PHE A 416 8.97 -15.72 -14.65
C PHE A 416 8.98 -15.43 -13.14
N LEU A 417 8.06 -14.58 -12.68
CA LEU A 417 7.96 -14.23 -11.26
C LEU A 417 7.48 -15.41 -10.40
N VAL A 418 6.57 -16.23 -10.92
CA VAL A 418 6.10 -17.43 -10.23
C VAL A 418 7.22 -18.47 -10.12
N GLU A 419 7.97 -18.70 -11.20
CA GLU A 419 9.03 -19.70 -11.22
C GLU A 419 10.22 -19.31 -10.34
N HIS A 420 10.68 -18.06 -10.46
CA HIS A 420 11.94 -17.62 -9.85
C HIS A 420 11.76 -16.77 -8.58
N GLY A 421 10.59 -16.18 -8.39
CA GLY A 421 10.30 -15.25 -7.30
C GLY A 421 9.43 -15.83 -6.18
N ALA A 422 8.46 -16.69 -6.51
CA ALA A 422 7.42 -17.16 -5.59
C ALA A 422 7.94 -17.78 -4.30
N ARG A 423 9.02 -18.55 -4.39
CA ARG A 423 9.60 -19.26 -3.25
C ARG A 423 10.35 -18.33 -2.29
N ASN A 424 10.67 -17.12 -2.72
CA ASN A 424 11.51 -16.19 -1.98
C ASN A 424 10.88 -14.79 -1.84
N ILE A 425 9.55 -14.71 -1.92
CA ILE A 425 8.81 -13.49 -1.60
C ILE A 425 8.45 -13.46 -0.11
N SER A 426 8.64 -12.30 0.51
CA SER A 426 8.28 -12.08 1.91
C SER A 426 7.66 -10.69 2.08
N ALA A 427 6.71 -10.56 3.00
CA ALA A 427 6.07 -9.30 3.34
C ALA A 427 6.47 -8.90 4.76
N LEU A 428 7.12 -7.75 4.89
CA LEU A 428 7.76 -7.34 6.14
C LEU A 428 7.04 -6.08 6.66
N PRO A 429 6.51 -6.10 7.89
CA PRO A 429 5.76 -4.97 8.44
C PRO A 429 6.60 -3.69 8.51
N TYR A 430 5.98 -2.56 8.19
CA TYR A 430 6.53 -1.21 8.36
C TYR A 430 5.75 -0.51 9.50
N PRO A 431 6.18 -0.67 10.76
CA PRO A 431 5.48 -0.15 11.94
C PRO A 431 5.60 1.37 12.07
N ALA A 432 4.75 1.97 12.92
CA ALA A 432 4.78 3.41 13.20
C ALA A 432 6.15 3.89 13.74
N SER A 433 6.82 3.09 14.57
CA SER A 433 8.16 3.39 15.08
C SER A 433 9.22 3.54 13.98
N GLN A 434 9.10 2.81 12.86
CA GLN A 434 9.99 3.00 11.72
C GLN A 434 9.68 4.28 10.94
N LEU A 435 8.42 4.69 10.87
CA LEU A 435 8.06 6.00 10.31
C LEU A 435 8.63 7.13 11.18
N GLU A 436 8.51 7.03 12.50
CA GLU A 436 9.06 8.02 13.44
C GLU A 436 10.59 8.13 13.33
N ALA A 437 11.29 6.99 13.26
CA ALA A 437 12.73 6.98 13.04
C ALA A 437 13.10 7.60 11.69
N TRP A 438 12.37 7.26 10.62
CA TRP A 438 12.60 7.81 9.28
C TRP A 438 12.38 9.33 9.26
N LEU A 439 11.34 9.84 9.92
CA LEU A 439 11.08 11.28 10.03
C LEU A 439 12.21 11.98 10.79
N ALA A 440 12.65 11.44 11.93
CA ALA A 440 13.73 12.02 12.73
C ALA A 440 15.07 12.10 11.96
N GLU A 441 15.36 11.10 11.12
CA GLU A 441 16.54 11.10 10.24
C GLU A 441 16.46 12.16 9.14
N ASN A 442 15.25 12.45 8.65
CA ASN A 442 15.01 13.37 7.53
C ASN A 442 14.65 14.80 7.96
N ASP A 443 14.38 15.05 9.26
CA ASP A 443 14.15 16.38 9.84
C ASP A 443 15.37 17.32 9.70
N HIS A 444 16.57 16.77 9.50
CA HIS A 444 17.84 17.52 9.47
C HIS A 444 18.28 17.96 8.06
N ASN A 445 17.46 17.79 7.02
CA ASN A 445 17.77 18.22 5.65
C ASN A 445 16.92 19.44 5.22
N PRO A 446 17.25 20.67 5.65
CA PRO A 446 16.51 21.89 5.28
C PRO A 446 16.70 22.31 3.80
N ALA A 447 17.29 21.47 2.95
CA ALA A 447 17.51 21.77 1.53
C ALA A 447 16.31 21.45 0.62
N GLN A 448 15.14 21.14 1.19
CA GLN A 448 13.92 20.78 0.45
C GLN A 448 12.95 21.95 0.20
N SER A 449 13.44 23.20 0.20
CA SER A 449 12.66 24.37 -0.21
C SER A 449 12.64 24.57 -1.72
#